data_AF-A0A7C4MFZ1-F1
#
_entry.id   AF-A0A7C4MFZ1-F1
#
_cell.length_a   1.000
_cell.length_b   1.000
_cell.length_c   1.000
_cell.angle_alpha   90.00
_cell.angle_beta   90.00
_cell.angle_gamma   90.00
#
_symmetry.space_group_name_H-M   'P 1'
#
loop_
_entity.id
_entity.type
_entity.pdbx_description
1 polymer ?
#
loop_
_entity_poly.entity_id
_entity_poly.type
_entity_poly.pdbx_seq_one_letter_code
_entity_poly.pdbx_strand_id
1 'polypeptide(L)'
;MNTSRVKLTITLDGTILSKAKIVADQKYVPLSRLIENFLQFLVDPHVYCFKCGERFTSSNAKICVKCGWLICPKCGACGCGLSEETIAAVHHMRRVYEDLLVGRVKKE
;
A
#
# COMPACT_ATOMS: atom_id res chain seq x y z
N MET A 1 20.00 2.79 17.44
CA MET A 1 19.44 4.14 17.23
C MET A 1 18.29 4.33 18.20
N ASN A 2 18.30 5.41 18.97
CA ASN A 2 17.34 5.67 20.03
C ASN A 2 15.97 6.00 19.39
N THR A 3 15.06 5.02 19.30
CA THR A 3 13.74 5.21 18.68
C THR A 3 12.77 5.78 19.71
N SER A 4 12.93 7.06 20.05
CA SER A 4 11.95 7.74 20.91
C SER A 4 10.64 7.88 20.13
N ARG A 5 9.58 7.20 20.58
CA ARG A 5 8.24 7.39 20.04
C ARG A 5 7.81 8.84 20.26
N VAL A 6 7.31 9.48 19.20
CA VAL A 6 6.78 10.85 19.23
C VAL A 6 5.26 10.83 19.18
N LYS A 7 4.62 11.81 19.81
CA LYS A 7 3.16 11.99 19.71
C LYS A 7 2.82 12.70 18.40
N LEU A 8 1.81 12.20 17.70
CA LEU A 8 1.24 12.81 16.51
C LEU A 8 -0.15 13.38 16.86
N THR A 9 -0.31 14.70 16.72
CA THR A 9 -1.61 15.36 16.86
C THR A 9 -2.13 15.71 15.47
N ILE A 10 -3.31 15.19 15.12
CA ILE A 10 -3.96 15.41 13.83
C ILE A 10 -5.45 15.69 14.03
N THR A 11 -6.00 16.53 13.17
CA THR A 11 -7.43 16.81 13.11
C THR A 11 -8.10 15.79 12.20
N LEU A 12 -9.16 15.15 12.69
CA LEU A 12 -9.94 14.16 11.96
C LEU A 12 -11.43 14.43 12.17
N ASP A 13 -12.26 13.96 11.25
CA ASP A 13 -13.69 13.88 11.48
C ASP A 13 -13.99 13.00 12.72
N GLY A 14 -14.77 13.53 13.66
CA GLY A 14 -15.06 12.87 14.93
C GLY A 14 -15.86 11.57 14.77
N THR A 15 -16.69 11.46 13.74
CA THR A 15 -17.47 10.25 13.45
C THR A 15 -16.58 9.16 12.87
N ILE A 16 -15.65 9.52 11.99
CA ILE A 16 -14.65 8.60 11.43
C ILE A 16 -13.75 8.06 12.54
N LEU A 17 -13.22 8.95 13.39
CA LEU A 17 -12.34 8.55 14.51
C LEU A 17 -13.05 7.57 15.47
N SER A 18 -14.32 7.83 15.78
CA SER A 18 -15.10 6.98 16.69
C SER A 18 -15.33 5.59 16.10
N LYS A 19 -15.75 5.51 14.83
CA LYS A 19 -15.91 4.23 14.12
C LYS A 19 -14.60 3.47 13.99
N ALA A 20 -13.52 4.16 13.64
CA ALA A 20 -12.19 3.57 13.52
C ALA A 20 -11.71 2.95 14.85
N LYS A 21 -11.95 3.62 15.98
CA LYS A 21 -11.61 3.08 17.32
C LYS A 21 -12.36 1.79 17.63
N ILE A 22 -13.66 1.72 17.33
CA ILE A 22 -14.47 0.50 17.53
C ILE A 22 -13.91 -0.66 16.68
N VAL A 23 -13.66 -0.42 15.39
CA VAL A 23 -13.13 -1.45 14.49
C VAL A 23 -11.71 -1.88 14.88
N ALA A 24 -10.88 -0.96 15.35
CA ALA A 24 -9.53 -1.26 15.81
C ALA A 24 -9.53 -2.15 17.05
N ASP A 25 -10.44 -1.87 17.99
CA ASP A 25 -10.64 -2.66 19.22
C ASP A 25 -11.11 -4.08 18.90
N GLN A 26 -12.08 -4.24 17.99
CA GLN A 26 -12.54 -5.55 17.50
C GLN A 26 -11.42 -6.37 16.85
N LYS A 27 -10.41 -5.70 16.27
CA LYS A 27 -9.22 -6.33 15.67
C LYS A 27 -8.09 -6.55 16.67
N TYR A 28 -8.25 -6.13 17.92
CA TYR A 28 -7.20 -6.13 18.95
C TYR A 28 -5.94 -5.37 18.54
N VAL A 29 -6.10 -4.27 17.78
CA VAL A 29 -4.98 -3.44 17.30
C VAL A 29 -5.16 -2.00 17.79
N PRO A 30 -4.15 -1.40 18.46
CA PRO A 30 -4.21 0.01 18.81
C PRO A 30 -4.27 0.92 17.57
N LEU A 31 -5.05 1.99 17.63
CA LEU A 31 -5.17 2.95 16.52
C LEU A 31 -3.80 3.54 16.10
N SER A 32 -2.91 3.79 17.08
CA SER A 32 -1.54 4.25 16.81
C SER A 32 -0.77 3.29 15.92
N ARG A 33 -0.96 1.97 16.08
CA ARG A 33 -0.31 0.95 15.24
C ARG A 33 -0.84 0.96 13.82
N LEU A 34 -2.14 1.18 13.63
CA LEU A 34 -2.74 1.32 12.29
C LEU A 34 -2.20 2.57 11.57
N ILE A 35 -2.15 3.71 12.27
CA ILE A 35 -1.61 4.96 11.74
C ILE A 35 -0.11 4.80 11.41
N GLU A 36 0.67 4.22 12.30
CA GLU A 36 2.10 3.96 12.07
C GLU A 36 2.32 3.05 10.86
N ASN A 37 1.55 1.97 10.72
CA ASN A 37 1.61 1.09 9.54
C ASN A 37 1.25 1.83 8.25
N PHE A 38 0.22 2.68 8.28
CA PHE A 38 -0.15 3.50 7.13
C PHE A 38 0.96 4.48 6.76
N LEU A 39 1.53 5.19 7.73
CA LEU A 39 2.64 6.11 7.49
C LEU A 39 3.88 5.38 6.98
N GLN A 40 4.19 4.20 7.50
CA GLN A 40 5.28 3.36 7.00
C GLN A 40 5.04 2.95 5.54
N PHE A 41 3.80 2.55 5.22
CA PHE A 41 3.41 2.24 3.85
C PHE A 41 3.45 3.47 2.94
N LEU A 42 3.07 4.64 3.42
CA LEU A 42 3.13 5.89 2.67
C LEU A 42 4.58 6.27 2.31
N VAL A 43 5.53 6.03 3.21
CA VAL A 43 6.96 6.34 2.99
C VAL A 43 7.60 5.39 1.98
N ASP A 44 7.34 4.08 2.10
CA ASP A 44 7.85 3.10 1.13
C ASP A 44 6.79 2.01 0.89
N PRO A 45 5.89 2.24 -0.08
CA PRO A 45 4.81 1.31 -0.38
C PRO A 45 5.39 -0.05 -0.77
N HIS A 46 4.84 -1.13 -0.22
CA HIS A 46 5.22 -2.48 -0.60
C HIS A 46 4.03 -3.21 -1.22
N VAL A 47 4.30 -4.04 -2.21
CA VAL A 47 3.27 -4.85 -2.88
C VAL A 47 3.72 -6.29 -2.95
N TYR A 48 2.77 -7.18 -3.16
CA TYR A 48 3.03 -8.58 -3.44
C TYR A 48 2.96 -8.82 -4.95
N CYS A 49 3.92 -9.56 -5.49
CA CYS A 49 3.87 -10.00 -6.88
C CYS A 49 2.68 -10.95 -7.07
N PHE A 50 1.73 -10.59 -7.93
CA PHE A 50 0.58 -11.44 -8.26
C PHE A 50 0.97 -12.78 -8.92
N LYS A 51 2.20 -12.91 -9.43
CA LYS A 51 2.68 -14.15 -10.08
C LYS A 51 3.44 -15.07 -9.12
N CYS A 52 4.40 -14.54 -8.37
CA CYS A 52 5.29 -15.36 -7.52
C CYS A 52 5.11 -15.16 -6.02
N GLY A 53 4.22 -14.26 -5.59
CA GLY A 53 3.94 -13.99 -4.18
C GLY A 53 5.04 -13.21 -3.45
N GLU A 54 6.13 -12.81 -4.12
CA GLU A 54 7.21 -12.05 -3.49
C GLU A 54 6.73 -10.67 -3.02
N ARG A 55 7.05 -10.32 -1.78
CA ARG A 55 6.84 -8.97 -1.26
C ARG A 55 8.03 -8.10 -1.65
N PHE A 56 7.78 -6.96 -2.27
CA PHE A 56 8.83 -6.00 -2.60
C PHE A 56 8.34 -4.57 -2.43
N THR A 57 9.27 -3.66 -2.20
CA THR A 57 8.99 -2.24 -2.06
C THR A 57 8.98 -1.57 -3.42
N SER A 58 8.20 -0.50 -3.54
CA SER A 58 8.09 0.31 -4.75
C SER A 58 9.44 0.93 -5.11
N SER A 59 10.21 1.39 -4.12
CA SER A 59 11.58 1.90 -4.28
C SER A 59 12.49 0.92 -5.04
N ASN A 60 12.40 -0.38 -4.74
CA ASN A 60 13.25 -1.43 -5.31
C ASN A 60 12.76 -2.01 -6.65
N ALA A 61 11.66 -1.49 -7.22
CA ALA A 61 11.08 -1.99 -8.46
C ALA A 61 11.05 -0.94 -9.57
N LYS A 62 11.40 -1.32 -10.80
CA LYS A 62 11.26 -0.45 -11.97
C LYS A 62 9.79 -0.41 -12.43
N ILE A 63 9.35 0.71 -13.00
CA ILE A 63 8.04 0.78 -13.65
C ILE A 63 8.18 0.23 -15.07
N CYS A 64 7.26 -0.65 -15.48
CA CYS A 64 7.17 -1.11 -16.84
C CYS A 64 6.61 0.01 -17.73
N VAL A 65 7.36 0.42 -18.75
CA VAL A 65 6.95 1.47 -19.70
C VAL A 65 5.73 1.10 -20.55
N LYS A 66 5.42 -0.19 -20.66
CA LYS A 66 4.29 -0.69 -21.47
C LYS A 66 2.96 -0.67 -20.70
N CYS A 67 2.95 -1.20 -19.48
CA CYS A 67 1.72 -1.34 -18.69
C CYS A 67 1.63 -0.39 -17.47
N GLY A 68 2.68 0.39 -17.18
CA GLY A 68 2.68 1.36 -16.09
C GLY A 68 2.65 0.75 -14.68
N TRP A 69 2.93 -0.56 -14.54
CA TRP A 69 3.01 -1.27 -13.26
C TRP A 69 4.44 -1.63 -12.87
N LEU A 70 4.65 -1.92 -11.58
CA LEU A 70 5.94 -2.34 -11.04
C LEU A 70 6.35 -3.71 -11.61
N ILE A 71 7.59 -3.80 -12.06
CA ILE A 71 8.23 -5.06 -12.46
C ILE A 71 8.71 -5.75 -11.19
N CYS A 72 8.28 -7.00 -10.97
CA CYS A 72 8.75 -7.77 -9.83
C CYS A 72 10.27 -7.97 -9.90
N PRO A 73 11.04 -7.59 -8.86
CA PRO A 73 12.50 -7.71 -8.89
C PRO A 73 12.98 -9.16 -8.84
N LYS A 74 12.14 -10.09 -8.36
CA LYS A 74 12.50 -11.52 -8.24
C LYS A 74 12.24 -12.32 -9.52
N CYS A 75 11.08 -12.16 -10.15
CA CYS A 75 10.68 -12.96 -11.32
C CYS A 75 10.53 -12.17 -12.63
N GLY A 76 10.72 -10.85 -12.61
CA GLY A 76 10.61 -9.98 -13.78
C GLY A 76 9.18 -9.79 -14.31
N ALA A 77 8.16 -10.37 -13.67
CA ALA A 77 6.79 -10.26 -14.12
C ALA A 77 6.22 -8.86 -13.90
N CYS A 78 5.39 -8.41 -14.84
CA CYS A 78 4.55 -7.22 -14.77
C CYS A 78 3.22 -7.51 -15.48
N GLY A 79 2.36 -6.49 -15.63
CA GLY A 79 1.02 -6.66 -16.22
C GLY A 79 1.03 -7.18 -17.68
N CYS A 80 2.12 -6.99 -18.44
CA CYS A 80 2.16 -7.35 -19.86
C CYS A 80 2.00 -8.85 -20.17
N GLY A 81 2.17 -9.73 -19.18
CA GLY A 81 2.03 -11.18 -19.38
C GLY A 81 0.72 -11.76 -18.88
N LEU A 82 -0.26 -10.91 -18.54
CA LEU A 82 -1.55 -11.30 -18.00
C LEU A 82 -2.64 -11.24 -19.08
N SER A 83 -3.71 -12.04 -18.93
CA SER A 83 -4.91 -11.88 -19.76
C SER A 83 -5.58 -10.54 -19.45
N GLU A 84 -6.40 -10.03 -20.38
CA GLU A 84 -7.10 -8.74 -20.21
C GLU A 84 -7.95 -8.70 -18.93
N GLU A 85 -8.72 -9.77 -18.68
CA GLU A 85 -9.52 -9.90 -17.45
C GLU A 85 -8.65 -9.83 -16.19
N THR A 86 -7.51 -10.51 -16.18
CA THR A 86 -6.59 -10.49 -15.04
C THR A 86 -5.95 -9.12 -14.85
N ILE A 87 -5.59 -8.43 -15.94
CA ILE A 87 -5.06 -7.05 -15.88
C ILE A 87 -6.10 -6.12 -15.25
N ALA A 88 -7.38 -6.23 -15.66
CA ALA A 88 -8.45 -5.42 -15.12
C ALA A 88 -8.63 -5.65 -13.60
N ALA A 89 -8.63 -6.91 -13.16
CA ALA A 89 -8.72 -7.27 -11.74
C ALA A 89 -7.53 -6.70 -10.94
N VAL A 90 -6.30 -6.89 -11.43
CA VAL A 90 -5.08 -6.35 -10.77
C VAL A 90 -5.10 -4.82 -10.72
N HIS A 91 -5.58 -4.17 -11.79
CA HIS A 91 -5.73 -2.72 -11.82
C HIS A 91 -6.75 -2.22 -10.79
N HIS A 92 -7.90 -2.89 -10.65
CA HIS A 92 -8.88 -2.54 -9.62
C HIS A 92 -8.34 -2.72 -8.20
N MET A 93 -7.60 -3.80 -7.94
CA MET A 93 -6.93 -4.01 -6.66
C MET A 93 -5.88 -2.94 -6.37
N ARG A 94 -5.13 -2.52 -7.40
CA ARG A 94 -4.18 -1.39 -7.30
C ARG A 94 -4.90 -0.10 -6.92
N ARG A 95 -6.05 0.22 -7.53
CA ARG A 95 -6.78 1.48 -7.28
C ARG A 95 -7.17 1.66 -5.82
N VAL A 96 -7.52 0.58 -5.10
CA VAL A 96 -7.81 0.64 -3.66
C VAL A 96 -6.64 1.25 -2.87
N TYR A 97 -5.40 0.89 -3.22
CA TYR A 97 -4.21 1.46 -2.59
C TYR A 97 -3.95 2.89 -3.05
N GLU A 98 -4.20 3.20 -4.32
CA GLU A 98 -3.99 4.56 -4.85
C GLU A 98 -4.98 5.56 -4.26
N ASP A 99 -6.23 5.16 -4.06
CA ASP A 99 -7.25 5.96 -3.38
C ASP A 99 -6.87 6.19 -1.91
N LEU A 100 -6.34 5.16 -1.25
CA LEU A 100 -5.87 5.25 0.14
C LEU A 100 -4.64 6.15 0.29
N LEU A 101 -3.74 6.16 -0.70
CA LEU A 101 -2.53 7.00 -0.74
C LEU A 101 -2.78 8.41 -1.28
N VAL A 102 -3.97 8.69 -1.83
CA VAL A 102 -4.27 9.93 -2.57
C VAL A 102 -3.26 10.14 -3.72
N GLY A 103 -2.95 9.07 -4.46
CA GLY A 103 -1.98 9.09 -5.57
C GLY A 103 -1.39 7.73 -5.94
N ARG A 104 -0.49 7.71 -6.94
CA ARG A 104 0.16 6.47 -7.42
C ARG A 104 1.01 5.82 -6.33
N VAL A 105 1.00 4.48 -6.28
CA VAL A 105 1.87 3.65 -5.39
C VAL A 105 3.36 3.93 -5.59
N LYS A 106 3.76 4.34 -6.80
CA LYS A 106 5.11 4.83 -7.09
C LYS A 106 5.00 6.10 -7.94
N LYS A 107 5.64 7.19 -7.50
CA LYS A 107 5.93 8.37 -8.32
C LYS A 107 7.27 8.14 -9.04
N GLU A 108 7.33 8.60 -10.29
CA GLU A 108 8.44 8.36 -11.24
C GLU A 108 9.81 8.76 -10.68
#